data_AF-A0A6P0DX98-F1
#
_entry.id   AF-A0A6P0DX98-F1
#
_cell.length_a   1.000
_cell.length_b   1.000
_cell.length_c   1.000
_cell.angle_alpha   90.00
_cell.angle_beta   90.00
_cell.angle_gamma   90.00
#
_symmetry.space_group_name_H-M   'P 1'
#
loop_
_entity.id
_entity.type
_entity.pdbx_description
1 polymer ?
#
loop_
_entity_poly.entity_id
_entity_poly.type
_entity_poly.pdbx_seq_one_letter_code
_entity_poly.pdbx_strand_id
1 'polypeptide(L)'
;LGPDLETFPRLRASRLAVPELFPGWLLNRASMRVFNELYFRRGAAHPGKPRLVHWDPYFFPLDAIADWNRIYGRRGFVQYQCVIPLDRARRVLAEILDRVSRRGDASFLAVLKQLGEGSGPMSFPLRGYTLTMD
;
A
#
# COMPACT_ATOMS: atom_id res chain seq x y z
N LEU A 1 -26.89 2.29 22.35
CA LEU A 1 -26.89 2.77 20.95
C LEU A 1 -28.34 2.70 20.48
N GLY A 2 -28.93 3.83 20.05
CA GLY A 2 -30.35 3.89 19.68
C GLY A 2 -30.67 3.07 18.41
N PRO A 3 -31.95 2.71 18.19
CA PRO A 3 -32.39 1.85 17.09
C PRO A 3 -32.14 2.43 15.69
N ASP A 4 -31.83 3.73 15.59
CA ASP A 4 -31.68 4.46 14.31
C ASP A 4 -30.21 4.73 13.92
N LEU A 5 -29.24 4.26 14.71
CA LEU A 5 -27.83 4.39 14.35
C LEU A 5 -27.46 3.24 13.42
N GLU A 6 -27.20 3.56 12.15
CA GLU A 6 -26.64 2.61 11.19
C GLU A 6 -25.43 1.89 11.82
N THR A 7 -25.54 0.57 11.98
CA THR A 7 -24.53 -0.27 12.66
C THR A 7 -23.16 -0.22 11.98
N PHE A 8 -23.13 0.14 10.69
CA PHE A 8 -21.92 0.26 9.89
C PHE A 8 -21.96 1.52 9.03
N PRO A 9 -20.82 2.19 8.82
CA PRO A 9 -20.74 3.34 7.92
C PRO A 9 -21.10 2.91 6.49
N ARG A 10 -21.87 3.74 5.78
CA ARG A 10 -22.13 3.53 4.34
C ARG A 10 -20.82 3.60 3.57
N LEU A 11 -20.52 2.55 2.80
CA LEU A 11 -19.37 2.53 1.90
C LEU A 11 -19.48 3.69 0.91
N ARG A 12 -18.39 4.45 0.79
CA ARG A 12 -18.32 5.58 -0.12
C ARG A 12 -18.36 5.06 -1.56
N ALA A 13 -19.33 5.51 -2.35
CA ALA A 13 -19.32 5.25 -3.78
C ALA A 13 -18.08 5.90 -4.40
N SER A 14 -17.15 5.07 -4.88
CA SER A 14 -15.98 5.52 -5.63
C SER A 14 -16.42 6.29 -6.87
N ARG A 15 -15.92 7.52 -7.03
CA ARG A 15 -16.20 8.35 -8.21
C ARG A 15 -15.29 8.03 -9.40
N LEU A 16 -14.20 7.33 -9.14
CA LEU A 16 -13.22 6.89 -10.12
C LEU A 16 -13.24 5.37 -10.13
N ALA A 17 -13.41 4.75 -11.29
CA ALA A 17 -13.37 3.31 -11.45
C ALA A 17 -12.28 2.95 -12.45
N VAL A 18 -11.56 1.86 -12.19
CA VAL A 18 -10.59 1.32 -13.14
C VAL A 18 -11.35 0.64 -14.27
N PRO A 19 -11.16 1.07 -15.54
CA PRO A 19 -11.80 0.44 -16.68
C PRO A 19 -11.53 -1.06 -16.72
N GLU A 20 -12.53 -1.84 -17.13
CA GLU A 20 -12.41 -3.30 -17.26
C GLU A 20 -11.33 -3.72 -18.27
N LEU A 21 -11.11 -2.86 -19.27
CA LEU A 21 -9.98 -2.92 -20.20
C LEU A 21 -8.85 -2.00 -19.71
N PHE A 22 -8.32 -2.23 -18.51
CA PHE A 22 -7.09 -1.57 -18.11
C PHE A 22 -5.94 -2.21 -18.91
N PRO A 23 -5.28 -1.46 -19.81
CA PRO A 23 -4.28 -2.06 -20.66
C PRO A 23 -3.09 -2.51 -19.80
N GLY A 24 -2.72 -3.79 -19.85
CA GLY A 24 -1.59 -4.33 -19.08
C GLY A 24 -0.25 -3.63 -19.35
N TRP A 25 -0.15 -2.85 -20.43
CA TRP A 25 1.01 -2.03 -20.75
C TRP A 25 1.05 -0.68 -20.01
N LEU A 26 -0.04 -0.24 -19.39
CA LEU A 26 -0.09 1.02 -18.63
C LEU A 26 0.74 0.93 -17.34
N LEU A 27 0.86 -0.29 -16.76
CA LEU A 27 1.76 -0.61 -15.65
C LEU A 27 3.10 -1.13 -16.18
N ASN A 28 3.81 -0.26 -16.87
CA ASN A 28 5.19 -0.52 -17.22
C ASN A 28 6.13 0.23 -16.24
N ARG A 29 7.42 -0.15 -16.25
CA ARG A 29 8.45 0.48 -15.40
C ARG A 29 8.49 2.01 -15.55
N ALA A 30 8.23 2.55 -16.74
CA ALA A 30 8.27 3.99 -16.98
C ALA A 30 7.07 4.71 -16.33
N SER A 31 5.85 4.20 -16.52
CA SER A 31 4.64 4.73 -15.88
C SER A 31 4.76 4.71 -14.36
N MET A 32 5.22 3.59 -13.79
CA MET A 32 5.44 3.46 -12.34
C MET A 32 6.50 4.42 -11.83
N ARG A 33 7.59 4.63 -12.57
CA ARG A 33 8.62 5.60 -12.19
C ARG A 33 8.08 7.03 -12.17
N VAL A 34 7.31 7.42 -13.18
CA VAL A 34 6.68 8.75 -13.23
C VAL A 34 5.68 8.94 -12.09
N PHE A 35 4.83 7.94 -11.85
CA PHE A 35 3.87 7.95 -10.74
C PHE A 35 4.57 8.08 -9.38
N ASN A 36 5.58 7.25 -9.13
CA ASN A 36 6.34 7.27 -7.87
C ASN A 36 7.06 8.61 -7.65
N GLU A 37 7.66 9.19 -8.70
CA GLU A 37 8.32 10.49 -8.64
C GLU A 37 7.31 11.62 -8.33
N LEU A 38 6.15 11.62 -9.00
CA LEU A 38 5.10 12.61 -8.75
C LEU A 38 4.57 12.50 -7.32
N TYR A 39 4.32 11.26 -6.85
CA TYR A 39 3.88 11.00 -5.48
C TYR A 39 4.91 11.47 -4.45
N PHE A 40 6.19 11.16 -4.67
CA PHE A 40 7.30 11.58 -3.80
C PHE A 40 7.39 13.11 -3.72
N ARG A 41 7.39 13.81 -4.87
CA ARG A 41 7.43 15.27 -4.91
C ARG A 41 6.22 15.92 -4.24
N ARG A 42 5.03 15.37 -4.44
CA ARG A 42 3.80 15.87 -3.81
C ARG A 42 3.85 15.74 -2.28
N GLY A 43 4.37 14.62 -1.77
CA GLY A 43 4.60 14.42 -0.33
C GLY A 43 5.66 15.36 0.21
N ALA A 44 6.78 15.51 -0.50
CA ALA A 44 7.87 16.41 -0.13
C ALA A 44 7.48 17.89 -0.14
N ALA A 45 6.47 18.28 -0.92
CA ALA A 45 5.96 19.66 -0.96
C ALA A 45 5.20 20.10 0.31
N HIS A 46 4.78 19.17 1.16
CA HIS A 46 4.03 19.47 2.38
C HIS A 46 4.66 18.80 3.63
N PRO A 47 5.92 19.11 3.97
CA PRO A 47 6.59 18.46 5.09
C PRO A 47 5.97 18.89 6.42
N GLY A 48 5.63 17.93 7.28
CA GLY A 48 5.41 18.13 8.72
C GLY A 48 4.20 18.96 9.14
N LYS A 49 3.29 19.33 8.23
CA LYS A 49 2.08 20.07 8.61
C LYS A 49 0.98 19.12 9.07
N PRO A 50 0.56 19.14 10.34
CA PRO A 50 -0.59 18.38 10.78
C PRO A 50 -1.83 18.86 10.01
N ARG A 51 -2.56 17.93 9.41
CA ARG A 51 -3.78 18.21 8.66
C ARG A 51 -4.91 17.39 9.27
N LEU A 52 -6.01 18.06 9.61
CA LEU A 52 -7.24 17.37 9.96
C LEU A 52 -7.77 16.68 8.69
N VAL A 53 -7.86 15.36 8.74
CA VAL A 53 -8.36 14.53 7.65
C VAL A 53 -9.42 13.60 8.21
N HIS A 54 -10.41 13.29 7.38
CA HIS A 54 -11.41 12.28 7.74
C HIS A 54 -10.73 10.90 7.82
N TRP A 55 -11.15 10.07 8.78
CA TRP A 55 -10.52 8.77 9.04
C TRP A 55 -10.63 7.82 7.84
N ASP A 56 -11.79 7.82 7.17
CA ASP A 56 -12.09 6.96 6.02
C ASP A 56 -11.06 7.08 4.88
N PRO A 57 -10.88 8.25 4.21
CA PRO A 57 -9.88 8.40 3.15
C PRO A 57 -8.42 8.32 3.64
N TYR A 58 -8.19 8.38 4.95
CA TYR A 58 -6.86 8.24 5.53
C TYR A 58 -6.45 6.77 5.65
N PHE A 59 -7.35 5.89 6.12
CA PHE A 59 -7.08 4.47 6.27
C PHE A 59 -7.39 3.65 5.02
N PHE A 60 -8.33 4.10 4.20
CA PHE A 60 -8.80 3.41 3.00
C PHE A 60 -8.60 4.25 1.73
N PRO A 61 -7.36 4.68 1.43
CA PRO A 61 -7.10 5.51 0.25
C PRO A 61 -7.40 4.78 -1.07
N LEU A 62 -7.28 3.45 -1.09
CA LEU A 62 -7.58 2.62 -2.27
C LEU A 62 -9.09 2.48 -2.51
N ASP A 63 -9.93 2.59 -1.49
CA ASP A 63 -11.40 2.50 -1.60
C ASP A 63 -12.00 3.74 -2.29
N ALA A 64 -11.19 4.76 -2.55
CA ALA A 64 -11.55 5.88 -3.41
C ALA A 64 -11.54 5.54 -4.91
N ILE A 65 -10.94 4.40 -5.28
CA ILE A 65 -10.86 3.87 -6.64
C ILE A 65 -11.65 2.56 -6.71
N ALA A 66 -12.77 2.57 -7.41
CA ALA A 66 -13.56 1.38 -7.69
C ALA A 66 -12.75 0.42 -8.56
N ASP A 67 -12.84 -0.88 -8.24
CA ASP A 67 -12.18 -1.95 -8.98
C ASP A 67 -10.65 -1.78 -9.11
N TRP A 68 -9.98 -1.18 -8.11
CA TRP A 68 -8.53 -0.99 -8.10
C TRP A 68 -7.75 -2.29 -8.34
N ASN A 69 -8.30 -3.44 -7.95
CA ASN A 69 -7.73 -4.76 -8.19
C ASN A 69 -7.57 -5.11 -9.68
N ARG A 70 -8.31 -4.45 -10.58
CA ARG A 70 -8.16 -4.63 -12.04
C ARG A 70 -6.84 -4.11 -12.57
N ILE A 71 -6.16 -3.22 -11.82
CA ILE A 71 -4.83 -2.70 -12.16
C ILE A 71 -3.85 -3.87 -12.36
N TYR A 72 -3.88 -4.89 -11.51
CA TYR A 72 -2.99 -6.06 -11.63
C TYR A 72 -3.29 -6.98 -12.83
N GLY A 73 -4.37 -6.70 -13.56
CA GLY A 73 -4.77 -7.46 -14.74
C GLY A 73 -5.28 -8.87 -14.44
N ARG A 74 -5.58 -9.62 -15.50
CA ARG A 74 -6.26 -10.94 -15.42
C ARG A 74 -5.43 -12.04 -14.77
N ARG A 75 -4.11 -11.87 -14.65
CA ARG A 75 -3.21 -12.84 -14.03
C ARG A 75 -3.17 -12.71 -12.50
N GLY A 76 -3.75 -11.63 -11.95
CA GLY A 76 -3.66 -11.32 -10.53
C GLY A 76 -2.25 -10.90 -10.10
N PHE A 77 -1.99 -10.97 -8.80
CA PHE A 77 -0.72 -10.62 -8.18
C PHE A 77 -0.38 -11.57 -7.04
N VAL A 78 0.87 -11.56 -6.61
CA VAL A 78 1.33 -12.36 -5.46
C VAL A 78 1.69 -11.40 -4.35
N GLN A 79 0.91 -11.40 -3.28
CA GLN A 79 1.22 -10.59 -2.11
C GLN A 79 2.32 -11.26 -1.29
N TYR A 80 3.44 -10.57 -1.14
CA TYR A 80 4.52 -10.97 -0.26
C TYR A 80 4.58 -10.04 0.95
N GLN A 81 4.44 -10.61 2.15
CA GLN A 81 4.58 -9.87 3.40
C GLN A 81 5.58 -10.55 4.31
N CYS A 82 6.51 -9.77 4.85
CA CYS A 82 7.46 -10.24 5.84
C CYS A 82 7.60 -9.25 6.99
N VAL A 83 8.17 -9.72 8.10
CA VAL A 83 8.61 -8.89 9.23
C VAL A 83 10.11 -9.07 9.41
N ILE A 84 10.82 -7.96 9.54
CA ILE A 84 12.26 -7.93 9.66
C ILE A 84 12.62 -7.32 11.02
N PRO A 85 13.35 -8.07 11.88
CA PRO A 85 13.85 -7.57 13.15
C PRO A 85 14.67 -6.27 13.01
N LEU A 86 14.56 -5.39 14.01
CA LEU A 86 15.14 -4.03 13.97
C LEU A 86 16.66 -4.00 13.76
N ASP A 87 17.40 -4.93 14.35
CA ASP A 87 18.86 -5.05 14.31
C ASP A 87 19.41 -5.14 12.87
N ARG A 88 18.66 -5.80 11.97
CA ARG A 88 19.04 -6.02 10.58
C ARG A 88 18.12 -5.37 9.57
N ALA A 89 17.09 -4.65 10.02
CA ALA A 89 16.04 -4.09 9.18
C ALA A 89 16.57 -3.28 8.00
N ARG A 90 17.43 -2.29 8.26
CA ARG A 90 17.97 -1.41 7.21
C ARG A 90 18.67 -2.18 6.11
N ARG A 91 19.54 -3.13 6.46
CA ARG A 91 20.32 -3.93 5.50
C ARG A 91 19.40 -4.83 4.69
N VAL A 92 18.53 -5.59 5.36
CA VAL A 92 17.66 -6.57 4.70
C VAL A 92 16.64 -5.88 3.80
N LEU A 93 16.05 -4.76 4.23
CA LEU A 93 15.15 -3.96 3.40
C LEU A 93 15.86 -3.47 2.13
N ALA A 94 17.08 -2.95 2.25
CA ALA A 94 17.87 -2.52 1.09
C ALA A 94 18.15 -3.67 0.12
N GLU A 95 18.51 -4.85 0.63
CA GLU A 95 18.74 -6.04 -0.20
C GLU A 95 17.47 -6.54 -0.90
N ILE A 96 16.31 -6.50 -0.22
CA ILE A 96 15.02 -6.88 -0.84
C ILE A 96 14.69 -5.92 -1.97
N LEU A 97 14.75 -4.61 -1.71
CA LEU A 97 14.42 -3.58 -2.70
C LEU A 97 15.37 -3.63 -3.91
N ASP A 98 16.67 -3.83 -3.69
CA ASP A 98 17.65 -3.99 -4.78
C ASP A 98 17.36 -5.23 -5.64
N ARG A 99 17.05 -6.38 -5.03
CA ARG A 99 16.69 -7.59 -5.77
C ARG A 99 15.42 -7.42 -6.60
N VAL A 100 14.37 -6.84 -6.04
CA VAL A 100 13.10 -6.59 -6.75
C VAL A 100 13.32 -5.60 -7.89
N SER A 101 14.02 -4.50 -7.64
CA SER A 101 14.35 -3.50 -8.65
C SER A 101 15.12 -4.08 -9.85
N ARG A 102 16.10 -4.96 -9.58
CA ARG A 102 16.89 -5.64 -10.62
C ARG A 102 16.05 -6.59 -11.47
N ARG A 103 15.18 -7.40 -10.85
CA ARG A 103 14.27 -8.30 -11.56
C ARG A 103 13.28 -7.53 -12.45
N GLY A 104 12.87 -6.35 -12.02
CA GLY A 104 11.87 -5.56 -12.74
C GLY A 104 10.44 -5.96 -12.46
N ASP A 105 10.25 -6.77 -11.43
CA ASP A 105 8.94 -7.03 -10.86
C ASP A 105 8.45 -5.69 -10.31
N ALA A 106 7.52 -5.06 -11.03
CA ALA A 106 7.00 -3.76 -10.64
C ALA A 106 5.96 -3.98 -9.55
N SER A 107 6.33 -3.69 -8.30
CA SER A 107 5.35 -3.69 -7.22
C SER A 107 4.52 -2.43 -7.28
N PHE A 108 3.20 -2.58 -7.40
CA PHE A 108 2.29 -1.45 -7.52
C PHE A 108 2.10 -0.77 -6.16
N LEU A 109 2.01 -1.56 -5.10
CA LEU A 109 1.79 -1.11 -3.74
C LEU A 109 2.79 -1.76 -2.80
N ALA A 110 3.76 -0.96 -2.35
CA ALA A 110 4.64 -1.34 -1.26
C ALA A 110 4.22 -0.61 0.02
N VAL A 111 4.01 -1.36 1.10
CA VAL A 111 3.67 -0.83 2.42
C VAL A 111 4.78 -1.17 3.40
N LEU A 112 5.40 -0.14 3.96
CA LEU A 112 6.40 -0.26 5.02
C LEU A 112 5.80 0.27 6.32
N LYS A 113 5.76 -0.56 7.37
CA LYS A 113 5.29 -0.16 8.71
C LYS A 113 6.28 -0.62 9.77
N GLN A 114 6.48 0.19 10.80
CA GLN A 114 7.21 -0.23 11.99
C GLN A 114 6.23 -0.87 12.98
N LEU A 115 6.50 -2.10 13.40
CA LEU A 115 5.68 -2.86 14.33
C LEU A 115 6.25 -2.80 15.74
N GLY A 116 5.35 -2.79 16.72
CA GLY A 116 5.65 -3.02 18.13
C GLY A 116 5.84 -4.51 18.44
N GLU A 117 5.91 -4.82 19.73
CA GLU A 117 5.97 -6.22 20.19
C GLU A 117 4.62 -6.91 19.95
N GLY A 118 4.67 -8.10 19.38
CA GLY A 118 3.51 -9.00 19.29
C GLY A 118 3.40 -9.88 20.53
N SER A 119 2.21 -10.43 20.74
CA SER A 119 1.94 -11.40 21.81
C SER A 119 1.41 -12.71 21.24
N GLY A 120 1.76 -13.82 21.88
CA GLY A 120 1.30 -15.16 21.55
C GLY A 120 2.26 -16.01 20.70
N PRO A 121 2.10 -17.34 20.71
CA PRO A 121 3.04 -18.29 20.08
C PRO A 121 3.02 -18.26 18.55
N MET A 122 1.94 -17.78 17.93
CA MET A 122 1.79 -17.65 16.47
C MET A 122 1.65 -16.19 16.04
N SER A 123 2.17 -15.25 16.85
CA SER A 123 2.11 -13.84 16.54
C SER A 123 2.93 -13.55 15.27
N PHE A 124 2.27 -13.03 14.24
CA PHE A 124 2.98 -12.49 13.07
C PHE A 124 3.73 -11.19 13.40
N PRO A 125 3.16 -10.23 14.16
CA PRO A 125 3.88 -9.03 14.52
C PRO A 125 5.07 -9.33 15.42
N LEU A 126 6.23 -8.84 15.01
CA LEU A 126 7.44 -8.85 15.81
C LEU A 126 8.06 -7.45 15.75
N ARG A 127 8.69 -7.03 16.85
CA ARG A 127 9.33 -5.72 16.96
C ARG A 127 10.34 -5.54 15.83
N GLY A 128 10.01 -4.66 14.87
CA GLY A 128 10.65 -4.71 13.57
C GLY A 128 9.96 -3.84 12.53
N TYR A 129 10.38 -4.00 11.28
CA TYR A 129 9.69 -3.43 10.13
C TYR A 129 8.97 -4.52 9.36
N THR A 130 7.70 -4.30 9.07
CA THR A 130 6.96 -5.11 8.10
C THR A 130 6.99 -4.46 6.73
N LEU A 131 7.32 -5.27 5.73
CA LEU A 131 7.27 -4.89 4.33
C LEU A 131 6.26 -5.78 3.62
N THR A 132 5.23 -5.16 3.06
CA THR A 132 4.24 -5.79 2.17
C THR A 132 4.46 -5.28 0.77
N MET A 133 4.47 -6.18 -0.20
CA MET A 133 4.61 -5.88 -1.63
C MET A 133 3.62 -6.77 -2.39
N ASP A 134 3.10 -6.27 -3.51
CA ASP A 134 2.31 -7.03 -4.48
C ASP A 134 2.92 -6.97 -5.89
#